data_AF-A0A453F5C3-F1
#
_entry.id   AF-A0A453F5C3-F1
#
_cell.length_a   1.000
_cell.length_b   1.000
_cell.length_c   1.000
_cell.angle_alpha   90.00
_cell.angle_beta   90.00
_cell.angle_gamma   90.00
#
_symmetry.space_group_name_H-M   'P 1'
#
loop_
_entity.id
_entity.type
_entity.pdbx_description
1 polymer ?
#
loop_
_entity_poly.entity_id
_entity_poly.type
_entity_poly.pdbx_seq_one_letter_code
_entity_poly.pdbx_strand_id
1 'polypeptide(L)'
;GDEMTRVFWQSIKDKLIFPFLDLDIKYFDLGVLHRDATDDKVTVEAAEATLKYNVAIKCATITPDEDRVKEFNLKQMWRSPNGTIRNIINGTVFREPIICKNVPKLVPGWTKPICIGRHAFGDQYRATDAVLKGPGKLRLVFG
;
A
#
# COMPACT_ATOMS: atom_id res chain seq x y z
N GLY A 1 -2.25 9.62 -2.71
CA GLY A 1 -3.28 8.63 -2.33
C GLY A 1 -4.53 8.88 -3.15
N ASP A 2 -5.53 8.00 -3.05
CA ASP A 2 -6.64 7.93 -4.01
C ASP A 2 -8.04 7.98 -3.39
N GLU A 3 -9.04 8.29 -4.23
CA GLU A 3 -10.48 8.26 -3.94
C GLU A 3 -10.85 9.01 -2.64
N MET A 4 -11.81 8.48 -1.88
CA MET A 4 -12.28 9.08 -0.62
C MET A 4 -11.15 9.22 0.41
N THR A 5 -10.17 8.33 0.41
CA THR A 5 -9.05 8.42 1.35
C THR A 5 -8.20 9.65 1.09
N ARG A 6 -8.05 10.09 -0.17
CA ARG A 6 -7.35 11.34 -0.51
C ARG A 6 -8.08 12.56 0.05
N VAL A 7 -9.41 12.58 -0.01
CA VAL A 7 -10.24 13.67 0.53
C VAL A 7 -10.11 13.74 2.05
N PHE A 8 -10.26 12.60 2.75
CA PHE A 8 -10.07 12.55 4.20
C PHE A 8 -8.64 12.92 4.60
N TRP A 9 -7.64 12.46 3.85
CA TRP A 9 -6.23 12.78 4.08
C TRP A 9 -5.97 14.28 4.09
N GLN A 10 -6.55 15.00 3.12
CA GLN A 10 -6.44 16.46 3.07
C GLN A 10 -7.12 17.10 4.29
N SER A 11 -8.36 16.69 4.60
CA SER A 11 -9.07 17.24 5.76
C SER A 11 -8.37 16.96 7.09
N ILE A 12 -7.73 15.80 7.26
CA ILE A 12 -6.98 15.46 8.48
C ILE A 12 -5.77 16.39 8.60
N LYS A 13 -4.97 16.54 7.55
CA LYS A 13 -3.79 17.44 7.57
C LYS A 13 -4.19 18.87 7.93
N ASP A 14 -5.20 19.40 7.23
CA ASP A 14 -5.57 20.82 7.34
C ASP A 14 -6.25 21.18 8.66
N LYS A 15 -7.06 20.26 9.21
CA LYS A 15 -7.86 20.54 10.41
C LYS A 15 -7.26 20.00 11.70
N LEU A 16 -6.47 18.92 11.62
CA LEU A 16 -6.05 18.16 12.79
C LEU A 16 -4.53 18.10 12.97
N ILE A 17 -3.73 18.47 11.96
CA ILE A 17 -2.26 18.41 12.04
C ILE A 17 -1.65 19.82 11.94
N PHE A 18 -1.77 20.48 10.79
CA PHE A 18 -1.09 21.75 10.50
C PHE A 18 -1.48 22.94 11.38
N PRO A 19 -2.69 23.03 11.95
CA PRO A 19 -3.00 24.08 12.92
C PRO A 19 -2.21 23.94 14.23
N PHE A 20 -1.62 22.77 14.50
CA PHE A 20 -1.00 22.45 15.79
C PHE A 20 0.50 22.10 15.69
N LEU A 21 0.98 21.75 14.49
CA LEU A 21 2.34 21.28 14.26
C LEU A 21 2.91 21.90 12.98
N ASP A 22 4.06 22.52 13.11
CA ASP A 22 4.92 22.88 11.98
C ASP A 22 5.91 21.73 11.71
N LEU A 23 5.83 21.12 10.53
CA LEU A 23 6.54 19.90 10.18
C LEU A 23 7.19 20.04 8.80
N ASP A 24 8.48 19.70 8.71
CA ASP A 24 9.17 19.54 7.42
C ASP A 24 8.73 18.22 6.75
N ILE A 25 7.68 18.30 5.93
CA ILE A 25 7.09 17.14 5.25
C ILE A 25 7.66 16.99 3.85
N LYS A 26 8.36 15.87 3.61
CA LYS A 26 8.72 15.43 2.25
C LYS A 26 7.50 14.79 1.61
N TYR A 27 6.87 15.51 0.69
CA TYR A 27 5.60 15.10 0.07
C TYR A 27 5.82 14.31 -1.23
N PHE A 28 5.14 13.17 -1.34
CA PHE A 28 5.13 12.31 -2.53
C PHE A 28 3.68 11.96 -2.89
N ASP A 29 3.23 12.33 -4.09
CA ASP A 29 1.86 12.01 -4.51
C ASP A 29 1.76 10.60 -5.09
N LEU A 30 1.43 9.62 -4.25
CA LEU A 30 1.21 8.24 -4.69
C LEU A 30 -0.16 8.00 -5.34
N GLY A 31 -0.88 9.05 -5.76
CA GLY A 31 -2.14 8.91 -6.50
C GLY A 31 -1.94 8.22 -7.85
N VAL A 32 -2.91 7.42 -8.30
CA VAL A 32 -2.76 6.52 -9.45
C VAL A 32 -2.34 7.26 -10.73
N LEU A 33 -2.88 8.47 -10.97
CA LEU A 33 -2.52 9.28 -12.13
C LEU A 33 -1.10 9.85 -12.06
N HIS A 34 -0.63 10.23 -10.87
CA HIS A 34 0.74 10.73 -10.71
C HIS A 34 1.76 9.58 -10.77
N ARG A 35 1.40 8.41 -10.26
CA ARG A 35 2.19 7.19 -10.47
C ARG A 35 2.28 6.86 -11.96
N ASP A 36 1.17 6.88 -12.69
CA ASP A 36 1.20 6.66 -14.14
C ASP A 36 2.04 7.69 -14.90
N ALA A 37 1.89 8.98 -14.56
CA ALA A 37 2.67 10.06 -15.16
C ALA A 37 4.19 9.91 -14.96
N THR A 38 4.61 9.34 -13.83
CA THR A 38 6.02 9.17 -13.44
C THR A 38 6.58 7.78 -13.74
N ASP A 39 5.82 6.94 -14.46
CA ASP A 39 6.15 5.53 -14.69
C ASP A 39 6.41 4.76 -13.37
N ASP A 40 5.63 5.09 -12.35
CA ASP A 40 5.68 4.60 -10.96
C ASP A 40 6.98 4.91 -10.20
N LYS A 41 7.87 5.77 -10.74
CA LYS A 41 9.11 6.19 -10.07
C LYS A 41 8.86 6.87 -8.72
N VAL A 42 7.81 7.67 -8.61
CA VAL A 42 7.43 8.35 -7.35
C VAL A 42 7.21 7.37 -6.19
N THR A 43 6.79 6.13 -6.47
CA THR A 43 6.60 5.08 -5.46
C THR A 43 7.93 4.60 -4.90
N VAL A 44 8.96 4.48 -5.76
CA VAL A 44 10.32 4.10 -5.35
C VAL A 44 10.98 5.24 -4.57
N GLU A 45 10.88 6.47 -5.09
CA GLU A 45 11.42 7.67 -4.43
C GLU A 45 10.84 7.87 -3.03
N ALA A 46 9.53 7.64 -2.86
CA ALA A 46 8.89 7.69 -1.55
C ALA A 46 9.43 6.62 -0.57
N ALA A 47 9.74 5.42 -1.07
CA ALA A 47 10.33 4.35 -0.25
C ALA A 47 11.78 4.69 0.16
N GLU A 48 12.58 5.21 -0.76
CA GLU A 48 13.96 5.65 -0.50
C GLU A 48 14.00 6.83 0.48
N ALA A 49 13.08 7.80 0.33
CA ALA A 49 12.91 8.87 1.30
C ALA A 49 12.54 8.33 2.68
N THR A 50 11.70 7.30 2.75
CA THR A 50 11.37 6.64 4.02
C THR A 50 12.62 6.01 4.66
N LEU A 51 13.48 5.34 3.88
CA LEU A 51 14.76 4.81 4.38
C LEU A 51 15.69 5.92 4.90
N LYS A 52 15.68 7.09 4.26
CA LYS A 52 16.50 8.24 4.65
C LYS A 52 15.97 8.94 5.91
N TYR A 53 14.66 9.10 6.04
CA TYR A 53 14.01 9.91 7.09
C TYR A 53 13.33 9.07 8.18
N ASN A 54 13.39 7.74 8.10
CA ASN A 54 12.88 6.73 9.03
C ASN A 54 11.35 6.64 9.20
N VAL A 55 10.61 7.74 9.01
CA VAL A 55 9.17 7.78 9.27
C VAL A 55 8.41 8.19 8.01
N ALA A 56 7.37 7.42 7.69
CA ALA A 56 6.42 7.74 6.64
C ALA A 56 4.99 7.49 7.10
N ILE A 57 4.07 8.34 6.65
CA ILE A 57 2.64 8.17 6.87
C ILE A 57 1.97 8.15 5.49
N LYS A 58 1.26 7.06 5.19
CA LYS A 58 0.78 6.77 3.84
C LYS A 58 -0.75 6.75 3.77
N CYS A 59 -1.29 7.53 2.83
CA CYS A 59 -2.69 7.41 2.40
C CYS A 59 -2.91 6.12 1.58
N ALA A 60 -4.13 5.56 1.63
CA ALA A 60 -4.47 4.42 0.77
C ALA A 60 -4.35 4.79 -0.72
N THR A 61 -4.04 3.78 -1.53
CA THR A 61 -3.73 3.92 -2.96
C THR A 61 -4.36 2.79 -3.75
N ILE A 62 -4.84 3.09 -4.95
CA ILE A 62 -5.36 2.10 -5.90
C ILE A 62 -4.21 1.15 -6.30
N THR A 63 -4.50 -0.15 -6.33
CA THR A 63 -3.71 -1.13 -7.07
C THR A 63 -4.53 -1.48 -8.31
N PRO A 64 -4.14 -1.03 -9.51
CA PRO A 64 -4.99 -1.13 -10.68
C PRO A 64 -5.14 -2.58 -11.14
N ASP A 65 -6.34 -2.94 -11.55
CA ASP A 65 -6.71 -4.12 -12.34
C ASP A 65 -7.08 -3.67 -13.77
N GLU A 66 -7.58 -4.58 -14.62
CA GLU A 66 -7.97 -4.26 -16.00
C GLU A 66 -9.02 -3.16 -16.09
N ASP A 67 -9.95 -3.11 -15.13
CA ASP A 67 -11.03 -2.12 -15.12
C ASP A 67 -10.50 -0.76 -14.70
N ARG A 68 -9.62 -0.70 -13.69
CA ARG A 68 -8.96 0.55 -13.29
C ARG A 68 -8.02 1.08 -14.37
N VAL A 69 -7.36 0.21 -15.15
CA VAL A 69 -6.56 0.65 -16.31
C VAL A 69 -7.44 1.38 -17.32
N LYS A 70 -8.65 0.88 -17.60
CA LYS A 70 -9.60 1.54 -18.51
C LYS A 70 -10.17 2.81 -17.90
N GLU A 71 -10.61 2.76 -16.65
CA GLU A 71 -11.23 3.88 -15.94
C GLU A 71 -10.33 5.11 -15.90
N PHE A 72 -9.04 4.91 -15.59
CA PHE A 72 -8.07 5.99 -15.46
C PHE A 72 -7.20 6.19 -16.71
N ASN A 73 -7.44 5.43 -17.78
CA ASN A 73 -6.64 5.43 -19.01
C ASN A 73 -5.12 5.30 -18.74
N LEU A 74 -4.75 4.30 -17.94
CA LEU A 74 -3.37 4.08 -17.51
C LEU A 74 -2.52 3.48 -18.63
N LYS A 75 -1.22 3.82 -18.67
CA LYS A 75 -0.24 3.24 -19.60
C LYS A 75 -0.14 1.72 -19.46
N GLN A 76 -0.22 1.22 -18.23
CA GLN A 76 -0.19 -0.20 -17.91
C GLN A 76 -0.76 -0.49 -16.51
N MET A 77 -0.92 -1.78 -16.20
CA MET A 77 -1.29 -2.27 -14.88
C MET A 77 -0.09 -2.16 -13.92
N TRP A 78 0.06 -1.01 -13.27
CA TRP A 78 1.13 -0.77 -12.29
C TRP A 78 1.03 -1.69 -11.07
N ARG A 79 2.18 -2.09 -10.52
CA ARG A 79 2.24 -2.90 -9.30
C ARG A 79 1.68 -2.14 -8.10
N SER A 80 1.33 -2.87 -7.04
CA SER A 80 0.82 -2.29 -5.80
C SER A 80 1.89 -1.41 -5.14
N PRO A 81 1.61 -0.12 -4.85
CA PRO A 81 2.56 0.75 -4.14
C PRO A 81 2.97 0.19 -2.78
N ASN A 82 2.05 -0.47 -2.08
CA ASN A 82 2.34 -1.09 -0.78
C ASN A 82 3.34 -2.26 -0.92
N GLY A 83 3.28 -3.00 -2.03
CA GLY A 83 4.23 -4.08 -2.32
C GLY A 83 5.61 -3.53 -2.64
N THR A 84 5.68 -2.54 -3.54
CA THR A 84 6.93 -1.88 -3.93
C THR A 84 7.65 -1.27 -2.72
N ILE A 85 6.97 -0.43 -1.94
CA ILE A 85 7.54 0.23 -0.75
C ILE A 85 8.04 -0.81 0.26
N ARG A 86 7.24 -1.85 0.53
CA ARG A 86 7.60 -2.88 1.52
C ARG A 86 8.81 -3.69 1.10
N ASN A 87 8.94 -4.00 -0.19
CA ASN A 87 10.10 -4.72 -0.70
C ASN A 87 11.39 -3.90 -0.57
N ILE A 88 11.30 -2.58 -0.74
CA ILE A 88 12.44 -1.66 -0.58
C ILE A 88 12.81 -1.46 0.89
N ILE A 89 11.81 -1.24 1.76
CA ILE A 89 12.03 -1.05 3.20
C ILE A 89 12.42 -2.36 3.91
N ASN A 90 12.03 -3.51 3.34
CA ASN A 90 12.25 -4.84 3.91
C ASN A 90 11.68 -5.01 5.33
N GLY A 91 10.43 -4.56 5.52
CA GLY A 91 9.75 -4.54 6.83
C GLY A 91 8.59 -5.52 6.98
N THR A 92 8.27 -5.84 8.24
CA THR A 92 7.07 -6.59 8.65
C THR A 92 5.88 -5.65 8.85
N VAL A 93 4.68 -6.06 8.42
CA VAL A 93 3.46 -5.27 8.66
C VAL A 93 2.79 -5.76 9.93
N PHE A 94 2.52 -4.83 10.85
CA PHE A 94 1.73 -5.09 12.04
C PHE A 94 0.35 -4.46 11.90
N ARG A 95 -0.70 -5.18 12.33
CA ARG A 95 -2.08 -4.67 12.39
C ARG A 95 -2.63 -4.85 13.79
N GLU A 96 -3.15 -3.77 14.34
CA GLU A 96 -3.75 -3.72 15.68
C GLU A 96 -5.09 -2.98 15.62
N PRO A 97 -6.14 -3.47 16.31
CA PRO A 97 -7.43 -2.79 16.35
C PRO A 97 -7.42 -1.59 17.30
N ILE A 98 -8.11 -0.51 16.92
CA ILE A 98 -8.47 0.57 17.85
C ILE A 98 -9.75 0.14 18.60
N ILE A 99 -9.66 -0.01 19.92
CA ILE A 99 -10.78 -0.48 20.75
C ILE A 99 -11.60 0.71 21.26
N CYS A 100 -12.87 0.78 20.85
CA CYS A 100 -13.83 1.77 21.33
C CYS A 100 -14.81 1.11 22.32
N LYS A 101 -14.96 1.67 23.53
CA LYS A 101 -15.83 1.10 24.59
C LYS A 101 -17.30 0.95 24.16
N ASN A 102 -17.76 1.85 23.29
CA ASN A 102 -19.14 1.93 22.80
C ASN A 102 -19.38 1.16 21.49
N VAL A 103 -18.36 0.51 20.92
CA VAL A 103 -18.51 -0.31 19.70
C VAL A 103 -18.41 -1.79 20.09
N PRO A 104 -19.49 -2.58 19.95
CA PRO A 104 -19.47 -3.99 20.32
C PRO A 104 -18.54 -4.79 19.40
N LYS A 105 -17.85 -5.78 19.98
CA LYS A 105 -16.97 -6.70 19.23
C LYS A 105 -17.76 -7.92 18.79
N LEU A 106 -17.39 -8.48 17.64
CA LEU A 106 -17.95 -9.76 17.16
C LEU A 106 -17.66 -10.91 18.13
N VAL A 107 -16.47 -10.92 18.74
CA VAL A 107 -16.07 -11.88 19.78
C VAL A 107 -16.02 -11.13 21.12
N PRO A 108 -17.04 -11.26 21.98
CA PRO A 108 -17.13 -10.46 23.22
C PRO A 108 -15.96 -10.67 24.18
N GLY A 109 -15.40 -11.89 24.22
CA GLY A 109 -14.29 -12.25 25.09
C GLY A 109 -12.94 -11.59 24.76
N TRP A 110 -12.80 -10.95 23.59
CA TRP A 110 -11.57 -10.24 23.22
C TRP A 110 -11.49 -8.88 23.92
N THR A 111 -11.05 -8.88 25.17
CA THR A 111 -10.96 -7.67 26.00
C THR A 111 -9.66 -6.88 25.81
N LYS A 112 -8.64 -7.49 25.19
CA LYS A 112 -7.35 -6.86 24.86
C LYS A 112 -7.13 -6.87 23.34
N PRO A 113 -6.40 -5.90 22.77
CA PRO A 113 -6.01 -5.92 21.37
C PRO A 113 -5.20 -7.17 21.03
N ILE A 114 -5.39 -7.67 19.81
CA ILE A 114 -4.55 -8.73 19.23
C ILE A 114 -3.81 -8.09 18.07
N CYS A 115 -2.48 -8.07 18.16
CA CYS A 115 -1.61 -7.56 17.10
C CYS A 115 -1.18 -8.70 16.19
N ILE A 116 -1.41 -8.56 14.89
CA ILE A 116 -1.01 -9.55 13.88
C ILE A 116 0.22 -9.02 13.15
N GLY A 117 1.35 -9.70 13.36
CA GLY A 117 2.56 -9.53 12.56
C GLY A 117 2.46 -10.38 11.29
N ARG A 118 2.59 -9.75 10.14
CA ARG A 118 2.53 -10.42 8.83
C ARG A 118 3.90 -10.37 8.16
N HIS A 119 4.51 -11.55 7.99
CA HIS A 119 5.63 -11.70 7.06
C HIS A 119 5.09 -11.48 5.64
N ALA A 120 5.49 -10.37 5.03
CA ALA A 120 4.88 -9.89 3.80
C ALA A 120 5.90 -9.83 2.65
N PHE A 121 6.87 -10.75 2.69
CA PHE A 121 7.89 -11.00 1.67
C PHE A 121 7.78 -12.44 1.16
N GLY A 122 7.97 -12.65 -0.15
CA GLY A 122 7.96 -13.98 -0.75
C GLY A 122 6.57 -14.55 -1.03
N ASP A 123 6.48 -15.88 -1.12
CA ASP A 123 5.27 -16.65 -1.37
C ASP A 123 4.49 -16.14 -2.60
N GLN A 124 3.15 -16.11 -2.52
CA GLN A 124 2.26 -15.57 -3.55
C GLN A 124 2.58 -14.12 -3.96
N TYR A 125 3.31 -13.34 -3.17
CA TYR A 125 3.69 -11.96 -3.51
C TYR A 125 4.90 -11.87 -4.45
N ARG A 126 5.64 -12.96 -4.63
CA ARG A 126 6.76 -13.07 -5.58
C ARG A 126 6.63 -14.31 -6.48
N ALA A 127 5.44 -14.90 -6.55
CA ALA A 127 5.14 -15.97 -7.48
C ALA A 127 5.22 -15.47 -8.92
N THR A 128 5.46 -16.40 -9.85
CA THR A 128 5.31 -16.17 -11.29
C THR A 128 4.12 -16.98 -11.75
N ASP A 129 3.12 -16.29 -12.30
CA ASP A 129 1.88 -16.92 -12.75
C ASP A 129 1.89 -17.13 -14.26
N ALA A 130 1.25 -18.19 -14.72
CA ALA A 130 1.09 -18.49 -16.15
C ALA A 130 -0.30 -19.06 -16.42
N VAL A 131 -0.91 -18.62 -17.52
CA VAL A 131 -2.17 -19.20 -18.04
C VAL A 131 -1.83 -20.18 -19.16
N LEU A 132 -2.09 -21.47 -18.95
CA LEU A 132 -1.86 -22.53 -19.94
C LEU A 132 -3.11 -22.71 -20.82
N LYS A 133 -3.01 -22.35 -22.11
CA LYS A 133 -4.16 -22.33 -23.05
C LYS A 133 -4.39 -23.63 -23.83
N GLY A 134 -3.65 -24.70 -23.54
CA GLY A 134 -3.74 -25.97 -24.25
C GLY A 134 -2.99 -27.11 -23.53
N PRO A 135 -3.09 -28.35 -24.03
CA PRO A 135 -2.43 -29.51 -23.41
C PRO A 135 -0.90 -29.38 -23.45
N GLY A 136 -0.23 -29.77 -22.36
CA GLY A 136 1.23 -29.70 -22.25
C GLY A 136 1.76 -30.25 -20.93
N LYS A 137 3.10 -30.27 -20.78
CA LYS A 137 3.79 -30.73 -19.57
C LYS A 137 4.53 -29.56 -18.91
N LEU A 138 4.05 -29.13 -17.74
CA LEU A 138 4.73 -28.14 -16.90
C LEU A 138 5.79 -28.83 -16.02
N ARG A 139 7.00 -28.28 -15.96
CA ARG A 139 8.07 -28.74 -15.07
C ARG A 139 8.76 -27.53 -14.43
N LEU A 140 9.07 -27.63 -13.14
CA LEU A 140 9.99 -26.72 -12.47
C LEU A 140 11.39 -27.33 -12.59
N VAL A 141 12.34 -26.57 -13.13
CA VAL A 141 13.73 -27.01 -13.31
C VAL A 141 14.63 -26.09 -12.50
N PHE A 142 15.56 -26.69 -11.75
CA PHE A 142 16.62 -26.00 -11.03
C PHE A 142 17.95 -26.53 -11.56
N GLY A 143 18.87 -25.65 -11.94
CA GLY A 143 20.15 -25.99 -12.57
C GLY A 143 21.18 -24.90 -12.33
#